data_AF-A0A0M0HXT6-F1
#
_entry.id   AF-A0A0M0HXT6-F1
#
_cell.length_a   1.000
_cell.length_b   1.000
_cell.length_c   1.000
_cell.angle_alpha   90.00
_cell.angle_beta   90.00
_cell.angle_gamma   90.00
#
_symmetry.space_group_name_H-M   'P 1'
#
loop_
_entity.id
_entity.type
_entity.pdbx_description
1 polymer ?
#
loop_
_entity_poly.entity_id
_entity_poly.type
_entity_poly.pdbx_seq_one_letter_code
_entity_poly.pdbx_strand_id
1 'polypeptide(L)'
;MNMINKFEIVLRKIHNNLIAAGVMLTNGLTAGDASGYEMYGEKTGDNTFLIHVRKASFVPKNEFGETYEKHSLSELPTNDIWRRFESDKANLFGGVIVGRDNQKFENEPTELNRLAVVSVIEDKANLVPTDGHYLFRSTNAVESDEFITFFMERDLTKNTETLLDALQGDALMSFYRKPFWSDLTGQPYRLKSDLTLKGISLHKQQYCDLVKFGSVQPETKENMREHWLNVNDDSEYVDFVQALSTETDLPFQHFDRLLSESEHEVISAAVKRITQNQYPQSVK
;
A
#
# COMPACT_ATOMS: atom_id res chain seq x y z
N MET A 1 5.23 16.22 -22.40
CA MET A 1 4.52 16.64 -21.17
C MET A 1 4.69 15.52 -20.17
N ASN A 2 5.34 15.77 -19.04
CA ASN A 2 5.38 14.77 -17.96
C ASN A 2 3.98 14.68 -17.37
N MET A 3 3.37 13.51 -17.47
CA MET A 3 2.06 13.24 -16.92
C MET A 3 2.17 13.24 -15.39
N ILE A 4 1.45 14.15 -14.71
CA ILE A 4 1.47 14.25 -13.24
C ILE A 4 0.57 13.19 -12.61
N ASN A 5 -0.57 12.91 -13.25
CA ASN A 5 -1.52 11.89 -12.81
C ASN A 5 -1.18 10.54 -13.42
N LYS A 6 -0.94 9.51 -12.60
CA LYS A 6 -0.65 8.15 -13.06
C LYS A 6 -1.34 7.13 -12.19
N PHE A 7 -1.79 6.04 -12.76
CA PHE A 7 -2.42 4.96 -12.01
C PHE A 7 -1.89 3.60 -12.46
N GLU A 8 -1.49 2.78 -11.49
CA GLU A 8 -1.03 1.41 -11.73
C GLU A 8 -1.83 0.48 -10.83
N ILE A 9 -2.45 -0.55 -11.39
CA ILE A 9 -3.27 -1.50 -10.65
C ILE A 9 -2.92 -2.93 -11.00
N VAL A 10 -2.89 -3.78 -9.98
CA VAL A 10 -2.90 -5.22 -10.12
C VAL A 10 -4.30 -5.72 -9.81
N LEU A 11 -4.88 -6.45 -10.75
CA LEU A 11 -6.16 -7.12 -10.59
C LEU A 11 -5.93 -8.61 -10.32
N ARG A 12 -6.69 -9.16 -9.37
CA ARG A 12 -6.79 -10.60 -9.14
C ARG A 12 -8.24 -11.02 -9.13
N LYS A 13 -8.58 -12.02 -9.96
CA LYS A 13 -9.92 -12.61 -9.96
C LYS A 13 -10.11 -13.53 -8.75
N ILE A 14 -11.25 -13.40 -8.09
CA ILE A 14 -11.73 -14.24 -6.99
C ILE A 14 -13.23 -14.46 -7.20
N HIS A 15 -13.59 -15.65 -7.72
CA HIS A 15 -14.96 -15.97 -8.12
C HIS A 15 -15.51 -14.92 -9.11
N ASN A 16 -16.61 -14.24 -8.74
CA ASN A 16 -17.25 -13.20 -9.55
C ASN A 16 -16.73 -11.80 -9.24
N ASN A 17 -15.69 -11.67 -8.41
CA ASN A 17 -15.12 -10.39 -8.02
C ASN A 17 -13.66 -10.27 -8.47
N LEU A 18 -13.19 -9.04 -8.59
CA LEU A 18 -11.80 -8.67 -8.74
C LEU A 18 -11.39 -7.88 -7.51
N ILE A 19 -10.29 -8.28 -6.90
CA ILE A 19 -9.58 -7.41 -5.97
C ILE A 19 -8.55 -6.64 -6.77
N ALA A 20 -8.60 -5.31 -6.67
CA ALA A 20 -7.61 -4.41 -7.23
C ALA A 20 -6.73 -3.87 -6.09
N ALA A 21 -5.42 -3.97 -6.24
CA ALA A 21 -4.45 -3.22 -5.43
C ALA A 21 -3.60 -2.36 -6.35
N GLY A 22 -3.39 -1.10 -6.02
CA GLY A 22 -2.68 -0.19 -6.91
C GLY A 22 -2.05 1.00 -6.22
N VAL A 23 -1.35 1.80 -7.03
CA VAL A 23 -0.81 3.09 -6.62
C VAL A 23 -1.24 4.16 -7.60
N MET A 24 -1.82 5.21 -7.06
CA MET A 24 -2.20 6.40 -7.79
C MET A 24 -1.28 7.55 -7.42
N LEU A 25 -0.66 8.15 -8.44
CA LEU A 25 0.05 9.41 -8.36
C LEU A 25 -0.88 10.51 -8.86
N THR A 26 -1.09 11.54 -8.06
CA THR A 26 -2.00 12.63 -8.42
C THR A 26 -1.70 13.89 -7.62
N ASN A 27 -1.97 15.05 -8.20
CA ASN A 27 -1.96 16.33 -7.49
C ASN A 27 -3.37 16.81 -7.06
N GLY A 28 -4.41 16.05 -7.40
CA GLY A 28 -5.81 16.44 -7.19
C GLY A 28 -6.55 15.66 -6.10
N LEU A 29 -5.99 14.56 -5.60
CA LEU A 29 -6.58 13.73 -4.54
C LEU A 29 -5.64 13.62 -3.34
N THR A 30 -6.21 13.65 -2.14
CA THR A 30 -5.56 13.36 -0.86
C THR A 30 -6.45 12.45 -0.04
N ALA A 31 -5.87 11.44 0.60
CA ALA A 31 -6.62 10.42 1.32
C ALA A 31 -6.35 10.38 2.83
N GLY A 32 -5.25 10.96 3.30
CA GLY A 32 -4.79 10.83 4.69
C GLY A 32 -4.69 9.36 5.11
N ASP A 33 -5.25 9.05 6.29
CA ASP A 33 -5.31 7.67 6.83
C ASP A 33 -6.34 6.78 6.13
N ALA A 34 -7.39 7.34 5.52
CA ALA A 34 -8.33 6.60 4.66
C ALA A 34 -9.31 7.56 3.98
N SER A 35 -9.54 7.38 2.68
CA SER A 35 -10.64 8.03 1.96
C SER A 35 -11.17 7.12 0.86
N GLY A 36 -12.50 7.13 0.68
CA GLY A 36 -13.18 6.47 -0.43
C GLY A 36 -13.41 7.44 -1.57
N TYR A 37 -13.30 6.95 -2.80
CA TYR A 37 -13.65 7.66 -4.03
C TYR A 37 -14.54 6.78 -4.88
N GLU A 38 -15.51 7.39 -5.55
CA GLU A 38 -16.30 6.69 -6.56
C GLU A 38 -15.43 6.42 -7.78
N MET A 39 -15.48 5.19 -8.26
CA MET A 39 -14.75 4.75 -9.43
C MET A 39 -15.72 4.13 -10.43
N TYR A 40 -15.61 4.56 -11.68
CA TYR A 40 -16.32 4.00 -12.81
C TYR A 40 -15.29 3.60 -13.87
N GLY A 41 -15.52 2.49 -14.56
CA GLY A 41 -14.64 2.07 -15.64
C GLY A 41 -15.39 1.49 -16.83
N GLU A 42 -14.75 1.58 -17.98
CA GLU A 42 -15.26 1.10 -19.26
C GLU A 42 -14.21 0.24 -19.95
N LYS A 43 -14.53 -1.02 -20.21
CA LYS A 43 -13.71 -1.90 -21.03
C LYS A 43 -13.76 -1.44 -22.49
N THR A 44 -12.61 -1.07 -23.03
CA THR A 44 -12.46 -0.59 -24.42
C THR A 44 -11.81 -1.64 -25.33
N GLY A 45 -11.21 -2.69 -24.75
CA GLY A 45 -10.60 -3.81 -25.45
C GLY A 45 -10.21 -4.93 -24.47
N ASP A 46 -9.60 -6.01 -24.97
CA ASP A 46 -9.23 -7.16 -24.13
C ASP A 46 -8.12 -6.86 -23.12
N ASN A 47 -7.29 -5.85 -23.42
CA ASN A 47 -6.16 -5.45 -22.58
C ASN A 47 -6.22 -3.96 -22.22
N THR A 48 -7.35 -3.29 -22.47
CA THR A 48 -7.48 -1.85 -22.31
C THR A 48 -8.81 -1.47 -21.68
N PHE A 49 -8.78 -0.50 -20.78
CA PHE A 49 -9.98 0.10 -20.20
C PHE A 49 -9.74 1.55 -19.78
N LEU A 50 -10.82 2.30 -19.64
CA LEU A 50 -10.81 3.61 -19.01
C LEU A 50 -11.22 3.46 -17.55
N ILE A 51 -10.56 4.21 -16.66
CA ILE A 51 -11.00 4.37 -15.26
C ILE A 51 -11.22 5.85 -15.00
N HIS A 52 -12.42 6.19 -14.55
CA HIS A 52 -12.80 7.51 -14.07
C HIS A 52 -12.87 7.45 -12.55
N VAL A 53 -12.04 8.25 -11.88
CA VAL A 53 -12.05 8.41 -10.43
C VAL A 53 -12.62 9.77 -10.10
N ARG A 54 -13.70 9.81 -9.32
CA ARG A 54 -14.33 11.05 -8.91
C ARG A 54 -13.45 11.76 -7.89
N LYS A 55 -13.26 13.07 -8.04
CA LYS A 55 -12.42 13.86 -7.11
C LYS A 55 -13.05 14.04 -5.74
N ALA A 56 -14.38 14.01 -5.67
CA ALA A 56 -15.09 14.06 -4.41
C ALA A 56 -14.78 12.80 -3.57
N SER A 57 -14.23 13.00 -2.38
CA SER A 57 -13.96 11.93 -1.42
C SER A 57 -15.12 11.76 -0.44
N PHE A 58 -15.17 10.59 0.18
CA PHE A 58 -16.04 10.31 1.31
C PHE A 58 -15.32 9.42 2.33
N VAL A 59 -15.82 9.40 3.57
CA VAL A 59 -15.31 8.47 4.58
C VAL A 59 -16.01 7.12 4.41
N PRO A 60 -15.29 6.02 4.10
CA PRO A 60 -15.89 4.70 3.95
C PRO A 60 -16.42 4.21 5.31
N LYS A 61 -17.66 3.72 5.30
CA LYS A 61 -18.38 3.23 6.50
C LYS A 61 -19.28 2.04 6.16
N ASN A 62 -19.50 1.14 7.11
CA ASN A 62 -20.52 0.08 6.97
C ASN A 62 -21.93 0.61 7.26
N GLU A 63 -22.90 -0.30 7.20
CA GLU A 63 -24.30 -0.06 7.53
C GLU A 63 -24.52 0.45 8.98
N PHE A 64 -23.60 0.16 9.90
CA PHE A 64 -23.65 0.63 11.28
C PHE A 64 -22.92 1.96 11.51
N GLY A 65 -22.29 2.52 10.47
CA GLY A 65 -21.56 3.79 10.53
C GLY A 65 -20.13 3.68 11.05
N GLU A 66 -19.60 2.47 11.27
CA GLU A 66 -18.22 2.24 11.67
C GLU A 66 -17.25 2.60 10.54
N THR A 67 -16.14 3.23 10.88
CA THR A 67 -15.11 3.68 9.93
C THR A 67 -13.97 2.66 9.82
N TYR A 68 -13.19 2.79 8.74
CA TYR A 68 -12.08 1.88 8.43
C TYR A 68 -10.72 2.56 8.44
N GLU A 69 -10.65 3.75 9.02
CA GLU A 69 -9.44 4.56 9.08
C GLU A 69 -8.31 3.87 9.85
N LYS A 70 -8.62 2.91 10.74
CA LYS A 70 -7.66 2.20 11.58
C LYS A 70 -7.13 0.89 10.98
N HIS A 71 -7.88 0.28 10.06
CA HIS A 71 -7.54 -1.01 9.44
C HIS A 71 -6.32 -0.92 8.54
N SER A 72 -5.74 -2.01 8.04
CA SER A 72 -4.81 -1.92 6.90
C SER A 72 -5.59 -1.92 5.58
N LEU A 73 -5.00 -1.44 4.47
CA LEU A 73 -5.64 -1.61 3.15
C LEU A 73 -5.84 -3.09 2.80
N SER A 74 -4.97 -3.97 3.29
CA SER A 74 -5.02 -5.40 3.05
C SER A 74 -6.17 -6.13 3.74
N GLU A 75 -6.72 -5.56 4.81
CA GLU A 75 -7.90 -6.08 5.51
C GLU A 75 -9.21 -5.62 4.88
N LEU A 76 -9.22 -4.49 4.16
CA LEU A 76 -10.45 -3.91 3.62
C LEU A 76 -11.24 -4.83 2.69
N PRO A 77 -10.62 -5.68 1.83
CA PRO A 77 -11.38 -6.54 0.93
C PRO A 77 -12.36 -7.51 1.61
N THR A 78 -12.19 -7.79 2.91
CA THR A 78 -13.10 -8.67 3.67
C THR A 78 -14.19 -7.92 4.43
N ASN A 79 -14.23 -6.59 4.36
CA ASN A 79 -15.18 -5.76 5.10
C ASN A 79 -16.39 -5.33 4.25
N ASP A 80 -17.52 -5.08 4.90
CA ASP A 80 -18.78 -4.62 4.28
C ASP A 80 -18.77 -3.11 3.96
N ILE A 81 -17.82 -2.70 3.11
CA ILE A 81 -17.60 -1.29 2.72
C ILE A 81 -17.76 -1.04 1.23
N TRP A 82 -17.78 -2.12 0.46
CA TRP A 82 -17.71 -2.10 -0.99
C TRP A 82 -19.10 -1.81 -1.56
N ARG A 83 -19.30 -0.59 -2.04
CA ARG A 83 -20.52 -0.22 -2.75
C ARG A 83 -20.50 -0.89 -4.13
N ARG A 84 -21.51 -1.69 -4.39
CA ARG A 84 -21.70 -2.31 -5.71
C ARG A 84 -21.97 -1.24 -6.76
N PHE A 85 -21.50 -1.50 -7.97
CA PHE A 85 -21.79 -0.70 -9.13
C PHE A 85 -22.83 -1.41 -10.00
N GLU A 86 -23.93 -0.72 -10.28
CA GLU A 86 -25.02 -1.25 -11.09
C GLU A 86 -25.02 -0.56 -12.45
N SER A 87 -24.94 -1.37 -13.51
CA SER A 87 -25.05 -0.92 -14.89
C SER A 87 -25.58 -2.05 -15.75
N ASP A 88 -26.49 -1.72 -16.66
CA ASP A 88 -27.04 -2.66 -17.64
C ASP A 88 -26.08 -2.91 -18.81
N LYS A 89 -25.01 -2.13 -18.92
CA LYS A 89 -24.03 -2.26 -20.00
C LYS A 89 -22.92 -3.23 -19.59
N ALA A 90 -22.75 -4.29 -20.39
CA ALA A 90 -21.80 -5.37 -20.11
C ALA A 90 -20.32 -4.94 -20.09
N ASN A 91 -19.95 -3.82 -20.73
CA ASN A 91 -18.57 -3.32 -20.74
C ASN A 91 -18.26 -2.36 -19.58
N LEU A 92 -19.25 -2.04 -18.73
CA LEU A 92 -19.09 -1.09 -17.64
C LEU A 92 -18.86 -1.82 -16.31
N PHE A 93 -18.00 -1.23 -15.49
CA PHE A 93 -17.69 -1.70 -14.14
C PHE A 93 -17.45 -0.50 -13.22
N GLY A 94 -17.33 -0.75 -11.92
CA GLY A 94 -17.03 0.33 -10.99
C GLY A 94 -17.28 -0.05 -9.55
N GLY A 95 -17.48 0.97 -8.74
CA GLY A 95 -17.81 0.87 -7.33
C GLY A 95 -17.05 1.94 -6.57
N VAL A 96 -16.27 1.51 -5.60
CA VAL A 96 -15.48 2.39 -4.75
C VAL A 96 -14.03 1.94 -4.78
N ILE A 97 -13.14 2.92 -4.82
CA ILE A 97 -11.74 2.74 -4.51
C ILE A 97 -11.43 3.41 -3.18
N VAL A 98 -10.79 2.69 -2.27
CA VAL A 98 -10.34 3.24 -0.98
C VAL A 98 -8.85 3.48 -1.07
N GLY A 99 -8.43 4.71 -0.78
CA GLY A 99 -7.05 5.15 -0.83
C GLY A 99 -6.49 5.56 0.52
N ARG A 100 -5.16 5.60 0.60
CA ARG A 100 -4.37 6.17 1.69
C ARG A 100 -3.15 6.87 1.18
N ASP A 101 -2.81 7.98 1.81
CA ASP A 101 -1.57 8.66 1.51
C ASP A 101 -0.39 7.78 1.93
N ASN A 102 0.60 7.69 1.06
CA ASN A 102 1.85 6.97 1.28
C ASN A 102 3.02 7.96 1.27
N GLN A 103 4.22 7.46 1.55
CA GLN A 103 5.44 8.26 1.59
C GLN A 103 5.67 9.04 0.28
N LYS A 104 6.10 10.30 0.43
CA LYS A 104 6.67 11.11 -0.66
C LYS A 104 8.17 10.86 -0.75
N PHE A 105 8.72 10.87 -1.96
CA PHE A 105 10.16 10.84 -2.18
C PHE A 105 10.73 12.27 -2.24
N GLU A 106 12.00 12.43 -1.84
CA GLU A 106 12.64 13.76 -1.71
C GLU A 106 12.62 14.58 -3.01
N ASN A 107 12.66 13.90 -4.16
CA ASN A 107 12.70 14.54 -5.48
C ASN A 107 11.31 14.75 -6.11
N GLU A 108 10.23 14.46 -5.38
CA GLU A 108 8.88 14.61 -5.90
C GLU A 108 8.36 16.05 -5.73
N PRO A 109 7.54 16.54 -6.68
CA PRO A 109 6.85 17.81 -6.52
C PRO A 109 6.03 17.83 -5.22
N THR A 110 5.99 18.97 -4.55
CA THR A 110 5.32 19.11 -3.23
C THR A 110 3.82 18.81 -3.32
N GLU A 111 3.21 19.17 -4.45
CA GLU A 111 1.82 18.94 -4.79
C GLU A 111 1.50 17.49 -5.19
N LEU A 112 2.50 16.66 -5.46
CA LEU A 112 2.28 15.26 -5.83
C LEU A 112 1.90 14.46 -4.59
N ASN A 113 0.75 13.80 -4.65
CA ASN A 113 0.30 12.82 -3.67
C ASN A 113 0.42 11.42 -4.25
N ARG A 114 0.81 10.50 -3.37
CA ARG A 114 0.94 9.08 -3.67
C ARG A 114 -0.06 8.32 -2.83
N LEU A 115 -1.09 7.80 -3.47
CA LEU A 115 -2.14 7.07 -2.81
C LEU A 115 -1.92 5.56 -3.07
N ALA A 116 -1.71 4.79 -2.01
CA ALA A 116 -1.92 3.35 -2.08
C ALA A 116 -3.43 3.09 -2.07
N VAL A 117 -3.93 2.26 -2.97
CA VAL A 117 -5.37 2.10 -3.17
C VAL A 117 -5.78 0.65 -3.30
N VAL A 118 -6.97 0.32 -2.78
CA VAL A 118 -7.59 -1.00 -2.89
C VAL A 118 -9.06 -0.88 -3.30
N SER A 119 -9.55 -1.83 -4.10
CA SER A 119 -10.94 -1.90 -4.53
C SER A 119 -11.40 -3.35 -4.66
N VAL A 120 -12.68 -3.60 -4.44
CA VAL A 120 -13.36 -4.84 -4.81
C VAL A 120 -14.41 -4.50 -5.86
N ILE A 121 -14.31 -5.14 -7.02
CA ILE A 121 -15.11 -4.86 -8.22
C ILE A 121 -15.82 -6.15 -8.61
N GLU A 122 -17.11 -6.07 -8.96
CA GLU A 122 -17.81 -7.21 -9.55
C GLU A 122 -17.36 -7.39 -11.01
N ASP A 123 -16.87 -8.58 -11.38
CA ASP A 123 -16.27 -8.87 -12.69
C ASP A 123 -17.30 -9.19 -13.78
N LYS A 124 -18.34 -8.35 -13.92
CA LYS A 124 -19.35 -8.55 -14.99
C LYS A 124 -18.77 -8.34 -16.38
N ALA A 125 -17.79 -7.43 -16.50
CA ALA A 125 -17.17 -7.06 -17.77
C ALA A 125 -16.08 -8.02 -18.25
N ASN A 126 -15.77 -9.08 -17.47
CA ASN A 126 -14.67 -10.00 -17.73
C ASN A 126 -13.38 -9.22 -18.03
N LEU A 127 -12.93 -8.41 -17.07
CA LEU A 127 -11.76 -7.54 -17.21
C LEU A 127 -10.48 -8.36 -17.34
N VAL A 128 -10.46 -9.58 -16.80
CA VAL A 128 -9.33 -10.50 -16.90
C VAL A 128 -9.81 -11.89 -17.34
N PRO A 129 -9.02 -12.58 -18.20
CA PRO A 129 -9.49 -13.80 -18.87
C PRO A 129 -9.48 -15.06 -17.99
N THR A 130 -8.56 -15.17 -17.03
CA THR A 130 -8.40 -16.35 -16.18
C THR A 130 -8.05 -15.96 -14.75
N ASP A 131 -8.00 -16.94 -13.87
CA ASP A 131 -7.49 -16.74 -12.51
C ASP A 131 -5.99 -16.44 -12.58
N GLY A 132 -5.57 -15.37 -11.90
CA GLY A 132 -4.20 -14.88 -11.95
C GLY A 132 -4.09 -13.41 -11.53
N HIS A 133 -2.86 -12.89 -11.59
CA HIS A 133 -2.57 -11.49 -11.33
C HIS A 133 -2.33 -10.77 -12.68
N TYR A 134 -2.92 -9.59 -12.84
CA TYR A 134 -2.85 -8.81 -14.07
C TYR A 134 -2.51 -7.37 -13.76
N LEU A 135 -1.36 -6.89 -14.25
CA LEU A 135 -0.96 -5.50 -14.09
C LEU A 135 -1.49 -4.64 -15.24
N PHE A 136 -2.09 -3.51 -14.88
CA PHE A 136 -2.47 -2.44 -15.80
C PHE A 136 -1.80 -1.15 -15.37
N ARG A 137 -1.25 -0.42 -16.33
CA ARG A 137 -0.62 0.88 -16.12
C ARG A 137 -1.33 1.93 -16.96
N SER A 138 -1.48 3.13 -16.42
CA SER A 138 -2.01 4.25 -17.17
C SER A 138 -1.02 4.70 -18.24
N THR A 139 -1.43 4.72 -19.50
CA THR A 139 -0.67 5.29 -20.62
C THR A 139 -0.96 6.76 -20.84
N ASN A 140 -2.11 7.23 -20.32
CA ASN A 140 -2.48 8.63 -20.29
C ASN A 140 -3.43 8.93 -19.12
N ALA A 141 -3.53 10.21 -18.74
CA ALA A 141 -4.53 10.70 -17.81
C ALA A 141 -5.08 12.06 -18.27
N VAL A 142 -6.40 12.24 -18.15
CA VAL A 142 -7.09 13.49 -18.45
C VAL A 142 -7.89 13.91 -17.23
N GLU A 143 -7.75 15.17 -16.84
CA GLU A 143 -8.40 15.73 -15.67
C GLU A 143 -9.51 16.71 -16.08
N SER A 144 -10.69 16.54 -15.50
CA SER A 144 -11.81 17.48 -15.55
C SER A 144 -12.09 18.04 -14.16
N ASP A 145 -13.08 18.91 -14.01
CA ASP A 145 -13.45 19.45 -12.69
C ASP A 145 -13.92 18.35 -11.72
N GLU A 146 -14.61 17.32 -12.24
CA GLU A 146 -15.23 16.29 -11.41
C GLU A 146 -14.42 14.99 -11.33
N PHE A 147 -13.64 14.66 -12.36
CA PHE A 147 -13.00 13.36 -12.50
C PHE A 147 -11.52 13.47 -12.90
N ILE A 148 -10.75 12.46 -12.51
CA ILE A 148 -9.50 12.10 -13.16
C ILE A 148 -9.75 10.82 -13.95
N THR A 149 -9.50 10.87 -15.25
CA THR A 149 -9.70 9.74 -16.17
C THR A 149 -8.36 9.16 -16.57
N PHE A 150 -8.14 7.88 -16.29
CA PHE A 150 -6.94 7.13 -16.63
C PHE A 150 -7.21 6.19 -17.80
N PHE A 151 -6.32 6.21 -18.77
CA PHE A 151 -6.30 5.29 -19.91
C PHE A 151 -5.38 4.13 -19.56
N MET A 152 -5.95 2.96 -19.31
CA MET A 152 -5.22 1.84 -18.71
C MET A 152 -4.95 0.78 -19.77
N GLU A 153 -3.71 0.30 -19.81
CA GLU A 153 -3.30 -0.79 -20.67
C GLU A 153 -2.61 -1.88 -19.85
N ARG A 154 -2.84 -3.14 -20.23
CA ARG A 154 -2.18 -4.27 -19.60
C ARG A 154 -0.68 -4.23 -19.90
N ASP A 155 0.12 -4.35 -18.85
CA ASP A 155 1.57 -4.49 -18.99
C ASP A 155 1.92 -5.94 -19.32
N LEU A 156 2.35 -6.16 -20.57
CA LEU A 156 2.74 -7.44 -21.14
C LEU A 156 4.26 -7.57 -21.30
N THR A 157 5.04 -6.76 -20.59
CA THR A 157 6.50 -6.86 -20.65
C THR A 157 6.99 -8.12 -19.92
N LYS A 158 8.06 -8.74 -20.42
CA LYS A 158 8.68 -9.93 -19.79
C LYS A 158 9.06 -9.71 -18.33
N ASN A 159 9.48 -8.49 -17.97
CA ASN A 159 9.81 -8.14 -16.60
C ASN A 159 8.57 -8.21 -15.69
N THR A 160 7.44 -7.67 -16.15
CA THR A 160 6.17 -7.73 -15.43
C THR A 160 5.65 -9.15 -15.33
N GLU A 161 5.72 -9.95 -16.41
CA GLU A 161 5.37 -11.38 -16.36
C GLU A 161 6.19 -12.13 -15.30
N THR A 162 7.51 -11.94 -15.30
CA THR A 162 8.41 -12.56 -14.31
C THR A 162 8.07 -12.14 -12.88
N LEU A 163 7.74 -10.86 -12.68
CA LEU A 163 7.33 -10.35 -11.36
C LEU A 163 5.98 -10.93 -10.93
N LEU A 164 4.98 -11.00 -11.82
CA LEU A 164 3.66 -11.57 -11.53
C LEU A 164 3.75 -13.07 -11.22
N ASP A 165 4.61 -13.80 -11.92
CA ASP A 165 4.87 -15.23 -11.69
C ASP A 165 5.54 -15.48 -10.34
N ALA A 166 6.52 -14.65 -9.97
CA ALA A 166 7.17 -14.71 -8.65
C ALA A 166 6.21 -14.41 -7.48
N LEU A 167 4.99 -13.96 -7.78
CA LEU A 167 3.94 -13.60 -6.82
C LEU A 167 2.76 -14.57 -6.87
N GLN A 168 2.85 -15.67 -7.63
CA GLN A 168 1.86 -16.74 -7.56
C GLN A 168 1.85 -17.36 -6.15
N GLY A 169 0.70 -17.31 -5.48
CA GLY A 169 0.53 -17.76 -4.10
C GLY A 169 0.65 -16.66 -3.05
N ASP A 170 1.27 -15.52 -3.38
CA ASP A 170 1.26 -14.34 -2.53
C ASP A 170 -0.14 -13.71 -2.51
N ALA A 171 -0.45 -13.05 -1.39
CA ALA A 171 -1.65 -12.25 -1.28
C ALA A 171 -1.40 -10.83 -1.84
N LEU A 172 -2.45 -10.16 -2.34
CA LEU A 172 -2.34 -8.91 -3.12
C LEU A 172 -1.57 -7.78 -2.42
N MET A 173 -1.56 -7.75 -1.11
CA MET A 173 -0.80 -6.73 -0.37
C MET A 173 0.71 -6.88 -0.50
N SER A 174 1.21 -8.07 -0.87
CA SER A 174 2.62 -8.26 -1.22
C SER A 174 3.07 -7.31 -2.34
N PHE A 175 2.17 -6.92 -3.27
CA PHE A 175 2.51 -6.01 -4.37
C PHE A 175 3.03 -4.65 -3.87
N TYR A 176 2.53 -4.15 -2.74
CA TYR A 176 3.01 -2.88 -2.19
C TYR A 176 4.48 -2.95 -1.77
N ARG A 177 4.95 -4.10 -1.29
CA ARG A 177 6.32 -4.25 -0.76
C ARG A 177 7.33 -4.72 -1.81
N LYS A 178 6.92 -4.84 -3.08
CA LYS A 178 7.75 -5.30 -4.20
C LYS A 178 8.03 -4.13 -5.15
N PRO A 179 9.14 -4.15 -5.91
CA PRO A 179 9.52 -3.06 -6.81
C PRO A 179 8.66 -3.11 -8.10
N PHE A 180 7.36 -2.96 -7.91
CA PHE A 180 6.34 -3.26 -8.90
C PHE A 180 5.79 -1.98 -9.56
N TRP A 181 5.72 -0.93 -8.74
CA TRP A 181 5.24 0.39 -9.10
C TRP A 181 6.36 1.20 -9.72
N SER A 182 6.03 2.19 -10.55
CA SER A 182 7.05 3.10 -11.09
C SER A 182 6.75 4.56 -10.84
N ASP A 183 7.79 5.36 -10.62
CA ASP A 183 7.67 6.79 -10.38
C ASP A 183 7.30 7.54 -11.68
N LEU A 184 7.33 8.88 -11.64
CA LEU A 184 7.06 9.72 -12.81
C LEU A 184 8.14 9.60 -13.91
N THR A 185 9.34 9.10 -13.56
CA THR A 185 10.44 8.86 -14.49
C THR A 185 10.41 7.44 -15.08
N GLY A 186 9.53 6.58 -14.56
CA GLY A 186 9.43 5.17 -14.95
C GLY A 186 10.32 4.24 -14.14
N GLN A 187 11.05 4.75 -13.14
CA GLN A 187 11.91 3.92 -12.29
C GLN A 187 11.07 3.06 -11.33
N PRO A 188 11.30 1.73 -11.26
CA PRO A 188 10.58 0.88 -10.32
C PRO A 188 10.90 1.21 -8.85
N TYR A 189 9.89 1.16 -7.98
CA TYR A 189 10.02 1.42 -6.55
C TYR A 189 9.06 0.55 -5.73
N ARG A 190 9.30 0.49 -4.41
CA ARG A 190 8.49 -0.22 -3.41
C ARG A 190 7.70 0.77 -2.56
N LEU A 191 6.46 0.48 -2.19
CA LEU A 191 5.84 1.19 -1.07
C LEU A 191 6.38 0.65 0.25
N LYS A 192 6.40 1.51 1.26
CA LYS A 192 6.89 1.15 2.60
C LYS A 192 5.88 0.35 3.39
N SER A 193 4.60 0.70 3.30
CA SER A 193 3.55 0.03 4.05
C SER A 193 2.17 0.30 3.45
N ASP A 194 1.24 -0.60 3.76
CA ASP A 194 -0.21 -0.49 3.57
C ASP A 194 -0.96 -0.14 4.88
N LEU A 195 -0.21 0.02 5.98
CA LEU A 195 -0.70 0.48 7.28
C LEU A 195 -1.08 1.96 7.25
N THR A 196 -1.84 2.39 8.26
CA THR A 196 -2.21 3.79 8.50
C THR A 196 -0.98 4.63 8.84
N LEU A 197 -0.99 5.92 8.52
CA LEU A 197 0.05 6.87 8.95
C LEU A 197 0.09 6.91 10.48
N LYS A 198 -1.08 6.88 11.12
CA LYS A 198 -1.19 6.76 12.58
C LYS A 198 -0.50 5.49 13.10
N GLY A 199 -0.72 4.34 12.46
CA GLY A 199 -0.11 3.06 12.85
C GLY A 199 1.40 3.06 12.67
N ILE A 200 1.91 3.61 11.56
CA ILE A 200 3.35 3.82 11.35
C ILE A 200 3.93 4.70 12.46
N SER A 201 3.25 5.81 12.79
CA SER A 201 3.67 6.72 13.87
C SER A 201 3.66 6.03 15.25
N LEU A 202 2.66 5.19 15.54
CA LEU A 202 2.59 4.44 16.80
C LEU A 202 3.67 3.36 16.90
N HIS A 203 3.98 2.64 15.82
CA HIS A 203 5.12 1.73 15.79
C HIS A 203 6.43 2.48 16.02
N LYS A 204 6.63 3.62 15.35
CA LYS A 204 7.80 4.47 15.59
C LYS A 204 7.89 4.93 17.04
N GLN A 205 6.78 5.35 17.63
CA GLN A 205 6.72 5.78 19.03
C GLN A 205 7.06 4.64 19.99
N GLN A 206 6.53 3.44 19.76
CA GLN A 206 6.88 2.26 20.54
C GLN A 206 8.40 2.02 20.53
N TYR A 207 9.03 2.07 19.36
CA TYR A 207 10.49 1.93 19.24
C TYR A 207 11.23 3.03 20.02
N CYS A 208 10.79 4.29 19.92
CA CYS A 208 11.37 5.40 20.69
C CYS A 208 11.25 5.16 22.21
N ASP A 209 10.10 4.66 22.67
CA ASP A 209 9.88 4.38 24.08
C ASP A 209 10.81 3.26 24.59
N LEU A 210 10.98 2.18 23.81
CA LEU A 210 11.89 1.09 24.14
C LEU A 210 13.33 1.57 24.29
N VAL A 211 13.81 2.40 23.35
CA VAL A 211 15.17 2.96 23.42
C VAL A 211 15.34 3.87 24.62
N LYS A 212 14.39 4.78 24.85
CA LYS A 212 14.54 5.83 25.85
C LYS A 212 14.26 5.36 27.28
N PHE A 213 13.30 4.45 27.46
CA PHE A 213 12.77 4.08 28.76
C PHE A 213 12.90 2.58 29.09
N GLY A 214 13.37 1.76 28.15
CA GLY A 214 13.43 0.30 28.31
C GLY A 214 12.05 -0.36 28.45
N SER A 215 10.99 0.35 28.08
CA SER A 215 9.62 -0.16 28.10
C SER A 215 8.70 0.77 27.31
N VAL A 216 7.65 0.20 26.72
CA VAL A 216 6.61 0.97 26.02
C VAL A 216 5.82 1.77 27.05
N GLN A 217 5.65 3.08 26.83
CA GLN A 217 4.96 3.92 27.80
C GLN A 217 3.45 3.60 27.86
N PRO A 218 2.78 3.77 29.01
CA PRO A 218 1.36 3.42 29.16
C PRO A 218 0.45 4.08 28.11
N GLU A 219 0.70 5.34 27.77
CA GLU A 219 -0.05 6.07 26.74
C GLU A 219 0.14 5.44 25.35
N THR A 220 1.36 5.07 24.98
CA THR A 220 1.64 4.37 23.73
C THR A 220 0.98 3.00 23.69
N LYS A 221 1.01 2.24 24.80
CA LYS A 221 0.35 0.93 24.90
C LYS A 221 -1.16 1.06 24.66
N GLU A 222 -1.79 2.05 25.29
CA GLU A 222 -3.23 2.27 25.14
C GLU A 222 -3.59 2.65 23.70
N ASN A 223 -2.87 3.61 23.11
CA ASN A 223 -3.08 4.01 21.72
C ASN A 223 -2.89 2.85 20.74
N MET A 224 -1.90 1.98 20.95
CA MET A 224 -1.70 0.80 20.10
C MET A 224 -2.88 -0.16 20.18
N ARG A 225 -3.41 -0.43 21.38
CA ARG A 225 -4.59 -1.28 21.58
C ARG A 225 -5.84 -0.69 20.93
N GLU A 226 -6.07 0.61 21.07
CA GLU A 226 -7.19 1.31 20.42
C GLU A 226 -7.16 1.25 18.89
N HIS A 227 -5.99 0.97 18.31
CA HIS A 227 -5.77 0.81 16.87
C HIS A 227 -5.47 -0.65 16.48
N TRP A 228 -5.73 -1.60 17.38
CA TRP A 228 -5.62 -3.04 17.14
C TRP A 228 -4.20 -3.47 16.73
N LEU A 229 -3.21 -2.74 17.22
CA LEU A 229 -1.79 -3.01 17.00
C LEU A 229 -1.21 -3.78 18.19
N ASN A 230 -0.28 -4.70 17.87
CA ASN A 230 0.43 -5.47 18.89
C ASN A 230 1.44 -4.59 19.63
N VAL A 231 1.43 -4.69 20.96
CA VAL A 231 2.45 -4.10 21.82
C VAL A 231 3.58 -5.11 21.99
N ASN A 232 4.81 -4.72 21.64
CA ASN A 232 6.00 -5.53 21.85
C ASN A 232 6.74 -5.01 23.10
N ASP A 233 6.57 -5.69 24.23
CA ASP A 233 7.23 -5.37 25.51
C ASP A 233 7.98 -6.56 26.14
N ASP A 234 8.23 -7.60 25.35
CA ASP A 234 9.09 -8.72 25.72
C ASP A 234 10.53 -8.24 25.97
N SER A 235 11.15 -8.69 27.07
CA SER A 235 12.50 -8.26 27.48
C SER A 235 13.58 -8.54 26.43
N GLU A 236 13.54 -9.69 25.75
CA GLU A 236 14.51 -10.02 24.69
C GLU A 236 14.36 -9.06 23.51
N TYR A 237 13.12 -8.72 23.16
CA TYR A 237 12.85 -7.75 22.11
C TYR A 237 13.29 -6.33 22.51
N VAL A 238 13.04 -5.92 23.75
CA VAL A 238 13.51 -4.61 24.26
C VAL A 238 15.02 -4.52 24.21
N ASP A 239 15.72 -5.51 24.75
CA ASP A 239 17.19 -5.56 24.77
C ASP A 239 17.76 -5.52 23.35
N PHE A 240 17.15 -6.27 22.42
CA PHE A 240 17.51 -6.25 21.01
C PHE A 240 17.35 -4.86 20.38
N VAL A 241 16.20 -4.20 20.59
CA VAL A 241 15.93 -2.86 20.03
C VAL A 241 16.92 -1.83 20.59
N GLN A 242 17.21 -1.88 21.88
CA GLN A 242 18.19 -0.98 22.52
C GLN A 242 19.61 -1.19 21.98
N ALA A 243 20.05 -2.45 21.90
CA ALA A 243 21.35 -2.78 21.34
C ALA A 243 21.46 -2.32 19.88
N LEU A 244 20.41 -2.54 19.09
CA LEU A 244 20.35 -2.13 17.69
C LEU A 244 20.42 -0.61 17.53
N SER A 245 19.71 0.14 18.39
CA SER A 245 19.72 1.61 18.37
C SER A 245 21.08 2.22 18.70
N THR A 246 21.93 1.49 19.43
CA THR A 246 23.30 1.92 19.76
C THR A 246 24.26 1.72 18.57
N GLU A 247 24.01 0.69 17.77
CA GLU A 247 24.79 0.38 16.56
C GLU A 247 24.39 1.27 15.37
N THR A 248 23.10 1.58 15.23
CA THR A 248 22.59 2.40 14.12
C THR A 248 21.16 2.92 14.36
N ASP A 249 20.86 4.11 13.83
CA ASP A 249 19.52 4.69 13.80
C ASP A 249 18.74 4.36 12.52
N LEU A 250 19.35 3.66 11.54
CA LEU A 250 18.70 3.29 10.27
C LEU A 250 17.37 2.51 10.47
N PRO A 251 17.25 1.58 11.45
CA PRO A 251 15.98 0.96 11.78
C PRO A 251 14.90 1.92 12.31
N PHE A 252 15.21 3.17 12.63
CA PHE A 252 14.19 4.18 12.94
C PHE A 252 13.78 4.93 11.68
N GLN A 253 14.74 5.22 10.82
CA GLN A 253 14.52 5.96 9.57
C GLN A 253 13.61 5.21 8.58
N HIS A 254 13.51 3.87 8.68
CA HIS A 254 12.56 3.10 7.85
C HIS A 254 11.09 3.48 8.11
N PHE A 255 10.77 4.06 9.28
CA PHE A 255 9.44 4.59 9.59
C PHE A 255 9.16 5.93 8.93
N ASP A 256 10.11 6.53 8.23
CA ASP A 256 9.96 7.81 7.53
C ASP A 256 10.17 7.64 6.02
N ARG A 257 11.14 6.81 5.60
CA ARG A 257 11.48 6.59 4.19
C ARG A 257 11.81 5.13 3.87
N LEU A 258 11.98 4.83 2.59
CA LEU A 258 12.64 3.58 2.18
C LEU A 258 14.13 3.65 2.47
N LEU A 259 14.66 2.54 2.98
CA LEU A 259 16.09 2.36 3.10
C LEU A 259 16.66 1.78 1.80
N SER A 260 17.88 2.18 1.48
CA SER A 260 18.66 1.63 0.37
C SER A 260 19.22 0.24 0.70
N GLU A 261 19.71 -0.48 -0.31
CA GLU A 261 20.29 -1.81 -0.10
C GLU A 261 21.52 -1.77 0.81
N SER A 262 22.40 -0.78 0.65
CA SER A 262 23.57 -0.63 1.52
C SER A 262 23.17 -0.32 2.98
N GLU A 263 22.10 0.43 3.20
CA GLU A 263 21.56 0.66 4.55
C GLU A 263 20.96 -0.62 5.14
N HIS A 264 20.29 -1.43 4.33
CA HIS A 264 19.85 -2.77 4.75
C HIS A 264 21.03 -3.69 5.10
N GLU A 265 22.16 -3.60 4.39
CA GLU A 265 23.37 -4.36 4.73
C GLU A 265 23.96 -3.93 6.07
N VAL A 266 23.99 -2.63 6.37
CA VAL A 266 24.43 -2.11 7.68
C VAL A 266 23.54 -2.64 8.81
N ILE A 267 22.22 -2.58 8.64
CA ILE A 267 21.27 -3.16 9.61
C ILE A 267 21.52 -4.66 9.78
N SER A 268 21.67 -5.39 8.68
CA SER A 268 21.90 -6.84 8.71
C SER A 268 23.19 -7.21 9.45
N ALA A 269 24.26 -6.43 9.25
CA ALA A 269 25.52 -6.62 9.95
C ALA A 269 25.40 -6.33 11.46
N ALA A 270 24.68 -5.26 11.83
CA ALA A 270 24.40 -4.94 13.24
C ALA A 270 23.58 -6.04 13.91
N VAL A 271 22.50 -6.50 13.26
CA VAL A 271 21.66 -7.60 13.76
C VAL A 271 22.48 -8.88 13.96
N LYS A 272 23.36 -9.24 13.02
CA LYS A 272 24.25 -10.40 13.17
C LYS A 272 25.17 -10.29 14.38
N ARG A 273 25.78 -9.12 14.63
CA ARG A 273 26.64 -8.91 15.80
C ARG A 273 25.86 -9.04 17.11
N ILE A 274 24.69 -8.40 17.19
CA ILE A 274 23.83 -8.42 18.38
C ILE A 274 23.38 -9.85 18.68
N THR A 275 22.87 -10.56 17.67
CA THR A 275 22.38 -11.94 17.84
C THR A 275 23.49 -12.91 18.20
N GLN A 276 24.71 -12.75 17.65
CA GLN A 276 25.87 -13.56 18.04
C GLN A 276 26.36 -13.28 19.47
N ASN A 277 26.23 -12.04 19.94
CA ASN A 277 26.60 -11.67 21.31
C ASN A 277 25.56 -12.11 22.34
N GLN A 278 24.27 -12.10 21.99
CA GLN A 278 23.17 -12.55 22.85
C GLN A 278 23.04 -14.08 22.90
N TYR A 279 23.37 -14.76 21.80
CA TYR A 279 23.34 -16.22 21.68
C TYR A 279 24.70 -16.73 21.19
N PRO A 280 25.76 -16.66 22.02
CA PRO A 280 27.05 -17.19 21.62
C PRO A 280 26.88 -18.67 21.30
N GLN A 281 27.18 -19.06 20.05
CA GLN A 281 27.13 -20.46 19.68
C GLN A 281 28.05 -21.22 20.64
N SER A 282 27.46 -22.09 21.46
CA SER A 282 28.20 -23.03 22.27
C SER A 282 28.95 -23.94 21.31
N VAL A 283 30.23 -23.64 21.10
CA VAL A 283 31.16 -24.43 20.31
C VAL A 283 31.17 -25.84 20.90
N LYS A 284 30.74 -26.82 20.11
CA LYS A 284 31.09 -28.23 20.29
C LYS A 284 32.26 -28.56 19.40
#